data_AF-A0A535DN08-F1
#
_entry.id   AF-A0A535DN08-F1
#
_cell.length_a   1.000
_cell.length_b   1.000
_cell.length_c   1.000
_cell.angle_alpha   90.00
_cell.angle_beta   90.00
_cell.angle_gamma   90.00
#
_symmetry.space_group_name_H-M   'P 1'
#
loop_
_entity.id
_entity.type
_entity.pdbx_description
1 polymer ?
#
loop_
_entity_poly.entity_id
_entity_poly.type
_entity_poly.pdbx_seq_one_letter_code
_entity_poly.pdbx_strand_id
1 'polypeptide(L)'
;MKRDQRDFALWKAAETGRTLAWPSPWGKGFPGWHIECSAMAAAFLGREIDFHTGGVDNIFPHHEDEIAQSEAAFAQRHVRYWMHGQHLLVDGLKMAKSTGNVYTLSDIERRGFEPLAFRYLCAQAHYRARLNFTWSALRSAQRGLDRLRGALSESDRRTSRNGKAEAERLRAAFWQAAADDLNLPRATAVAWRAALCDISGELKQELIADFDRLLGLQLTAPATETEVPESVRERVAERQTLRRRKRYREADPIRAELIEAGYEVRDTRAGTQVRPQPAWRRHEAGLSSSEDVESLIAREPELEISVGIVARRGCPQLMRCLESVRRFLPERAEIIVVDNGFDDDCRSEIDEFGSKAPRARAFHADHFLGTAAGRNVSLRQARGRVLVLIDTSVEMTGDALTPLARTLDDHTIGIAGRWGVTTGDLRSFEEAIESGNVDAVEGYIMAFRRDVVREAGLLDEKYRFYRHLDLDFSFAVRNRGYRAVIDTNLPLIKHEHVDWNATPPQERDALSKRNFYRFLRKWGKRSDLVLAGR
;
A
#
# COMPACT_ATOMS: atom_id res chain seq x y z
N MET A 1 -14.67 -22.83 34.95
CA MET A 1 -15.67 -21.97 34.27
C MET A 1 -15.59 -20.57 34.85
N LYS A 2 -15.84 -19.56 34.02
CA LYS A 2 -16.00 -18.16 34.46
C LYS A 2 -17.38 -17.98 35.10
N ARG A 3 -17.51 -17.10 36.10
CA ARG A 3 -18.81 -16.78 36.71
C ARG A 3 -19.53 -15.70 35.90
N ASP A 4 -18.76 -14.77 35.32
CA ASP A 4 -19.23 -13.74 34.39
C ASP A 4 -18.45 -13.80 33.06
N GLN A 5 -19.07 -13.35 31.97
CA GLN A 5 -18.39 -13.30 30.67
C GLN A 5 -17.20 -12.34 30.67
N ARG A 6 -17.26 -11.29 31.49
CA ARG A 6 -16.23 -10.26 31.67
C ARG A 6 -15.03 -10.73 32.50
N ASP A 7 -15.13 -11.86 33.19
CA ASP A 7 -14.01 -12.39 33.96
C ASP A 7 -12.81 -12.67 33.04
N PHE A 8 -11.62 -12.23 33.45
CA PHE A 8 -10.34 -12.49 32.80
C PHE A 8 -9.42 -13.30 33.74
N ALA A 9 -8.48 -14.04 33.16
CA ALA A 9 -7.61 -14.93 33.92
C ALA A 9 -6.39 -14.18 34.47
N LEU A 10 -6.18 -14.26 35.79
CA LEU A 10 -4.93 -13.82 36.44
C LEU A 10 -3.85 -14.90 36.33
N TRP A 11 -4.22 -16.15 36.61
CA TRP A 11 -3.33 -17.30 36.52
C TRP A 11 -4.02 -18.40 35.72
N LYS A 12 -3.29 -18.97 34.75
CA LYS A 12 -3.78 -20.05 33.90
C LYS A 12 -3.04 -21.33 34.27
N ALA A 13 -3.79 -22.39 34.58
CA ALA A 13 -3.21 -23.71 34.79
C ALA A 13 -2.50 -24.17 33.51
N ALA A 14 -1.33 -24.79 33.65
CA ALA A 14 -0.55 -25.23 32.50
C ALA A 14 -1.13 -26.53 31.92
N GLU A 15 -1.45 -26.52 30.63
CA GLU A 15 -1.75 -27.75 29.90
C GLU A 15 -0.55 -28.72 29.86
N THR A 16 -0.84 -30.02 29.79
CA THR A 16 0.15 -31.10 29.76
C THR A 16 1.16 -30.88 28.62
N GLY A 17 2.46 -30.90 28.93
CA GLY A 17 3.52 -30.68 27.95
C GLY A 17 3.91 -29.22 27.72
N ARG A 18 3.24 -28.25 28.37
CA ARG A 18 3.67 -26.84 28.32
C ARG A 18 5.04 -26.67 28.97
N THR A 19 5.98 -26.10 28.22
CA THR A 19 7.37 -25.87 28.66
C THR A 19 7.48 -24.67 29.61
N LEU A 20 6.81 -23.56 29.30
CA LEU A 20 6.79 -22.35 30.13
C LEU A 20 5.68 -22.45 31.18
N ALA A 21 6.04 -22.95 32.37
CA ALA A 21 5.14 -23.07 33.51
C ALA A 21 5.90 -23.05 34.85
N TRP A 22 5.33 -22.39 35.85
CA TRP A 22 5.92 -22.16 37.17
C TRP A 22 5.01 -22.71 38.28
N PRO A 23 5.59 -23.13 39.42
CA PRO A 23 4.80 -23.47 40.61
C PRO A 23 4.11 -22.22 41.18
N SER A 24 2.89 -22.37 41.68
CA SER A 24 2.14 -21.32 42.36
C SER A 24 1.24 -21.91 43.45
N PRO A 25 0.67 -21.09 44.36
CA PRO A 25 -0.33 -21.55 45.32
C PRO A 25 -1.57 -22.22 44.70
N TRP A 26 -1.84 -21.98 43.42
CA TRP A 26 -2.96 -22.57 42.67
C TRP A 26 -2.53 -23.72 41.75
N GLY A 27 -1.32 -24.26 41.97
CA GLY A 27 -0.72 -25.30 41.15
C GLY A 27 0.16 -24.75 40.02
N LYS A 28 0.69 -25.68 39.20
CA LYS A 28 1.61 -25.35 38.10
C LYS A 28 0.85 -24.63 36.98
N GLY A 29 1.35 -23.45 36.58
CA GLY A 29 0.68 -22.60 35.60
C GLY A 29 1.55 -21.47 35.06
N PHE A 30 0.91 -20.48 34.45
CA PHE A 30 1.56 -19.31 33.88
C PHE A 30 0.62 -18.10 34.01
N PRO A 31 1.16 -16.87 34.04
CA PRO A 31 0.35 -15.67 34.20
C PRO A 31 -0.59 -15.46 33.00
N GLY A 32 -1.72 -14.80 33.25
CA GLY A 32 -2.50 -14.18 32.20
C GLY A 32 -1.83 -12.89 31.75
N TRP A 33 -1.93 -12.56 30.46
CA TRP A 33 -1.26 -11.40 29.86
C TRP A 33 -1.46 -10.09 30.64
N HIS A 34 -2.66 -9.84 31.18
CA HIS A 34 -2.98 -8.62 31.92
C HIS A 34 -2.24 -8.49 33.26
N ILE A 35 -2.10 -9.59 34.03
CA ILE A 35 -1.50 -9.53 35.38
C ILE A 35 0.01 -9.25 35.34
N GLU A 36 0.65 -9.59 34.22
CA GLU A 36 2.08 -9.36 34.01
C GLU A 36 2.38 -7.86 34.09
N CYS A 37 1.65 -7.04 33.32
CA CYS A 37 1.84 -5.60 33.28
C CYS A 37 1.58 -4.93 34.64
N SER A 38 0.44 -5.23 35.28
CA SER A 38 0.13 -4.70 36.62
C SER A 38 1.19 -5.04 37.66
N ALA A 39 1.62 -6.31 37.72
CA ALA A 39 2.58 -6.77 38.72
C ALA A 39 3.97 -6.16 38.48
N MET A 40 4.43 -6.11 37.22
CA MET A 40 5.73 -5.53 36.88
C MET A 40 5.75 -4.01 37.08
N ALA A 41 4.72 -3.30 36.62
CA ALA A 41 4.63 -1.85 36.79
C ALA A 41 4.69 -1.48 38.27
N ALA A 42 3.92 -2.16 39.12
CA ALA A 42 3.94 -1.93 40.56
C ALA A 42 5.29 -2.24 41.21
N ALA A 43 5.97 -3.29 40.75
CA ALA A 43 7.27 -3.70 41.29
C ALA A 43 8.40 -2.70 40.96
N PHE A 44 8.41 -2.15 39.75
CA PHE A 44 9.49 -1.28 39.28
C PHE A 44 9.22 0.22 39.47
N LEU A 45 7.96 0.65 39.34
CA LEU A 45 7.58 2.07 39.35
C LEU A 45 6.79 2.46 40.61
N GLY A 46 6.35 1.46 41.39
CA GLY A 46 5.56 1.67 42.60
C GLY A 46 4.06 1.62 42.36
N ARG A 47 3.29 1.82 43.43
CA ARG A 47 1.82 1.67 43.43
C ARG A 47 1.08 2.82 42.74
N GLU A 48 1.77 3.91 42.43
CA GLU A 48 1.25 5.05 41.70
C GLU A 48 2.24 5.42 40.61
N ILE A 49 1.76 5.54 39.37
CA ILE A 49 2.55 5.91 38.21
C ILE A 49 1.92 7.11 37.49
N ASP A 50 2.77 8.01 36.99
CA ASP A 50 2.30 9.21 36.29
C ASP A 50 1.75 8.88 34.91
N PHE A 51 2.52 8.15 34.09
CA PHE A 51 2.17 7.85 32.70
C PHE A 51 2.20 6.35 32.42
N HIS A 52 1.16 5.86 31.75
CA HIS A 52 1.12 4.53 31.16
C HIS A 52 0.74 4.65 29.68
N THR A 53 1.47 3.95 28.81
CA THR A 53 1.30 4.08 27.35
C THR A 53 0.95 2.75 26.69
N GLY A 54 0.32 2.80 25.51
CA GLY A 54 0.11 1.61 24.68
C GLY A 54 -0.59 1.92 23.37
N GLY A 55 -0.99 0.90 22.62
CA GLY A 55 -1.84 1.07 21.44
C GLY A 55 -3.29 1.36 21.82
N VAL A 56 -4.06 1.96 20.91
CA VAL A 56 -5.52 2.15 21.09
C VAL A 56 -6.27 0.83 21.29
N ASP A 57 -5.72 -0.28 20.80
CA ASP A 57 -6.19 -1.64 21.02
C ASP A 57 -5.96 -2.16 22.44
N ASN A 58 -5.03 -1.56 23.19
CA ASN A 58 -4.84 -1.90 24.59
C ASN A 58 -5.86 -1.22 25.50
N ILE A 59 -6.60 -0.19 25.05
CA ILE A 59 -7.65 0.45 25.87
C ILE A 59 -8.60 -0.61 26.43
N PHE A 60 -9.10 -1.49 25.58
CA PHE A 60 -9.94 -2.60 25.99
C PHE A 60 -9.55 -3.90 25.26
N PRO A 61 -9.42 -5.04 25.97
CA PRO A 61 -9.62 -5.18 27.42
C PRO A 61 -8.37 -4.86 28.25
N HIS A 62 -7.19 -4.73 27.63
CA HIS A 62 -5.92 -4.89 28.35
C HIS A 62 -5.69 -3.91 29.50
N HIS A 63 -5.72 -2.61 29.24
CA HIS A 63 -5.49 -1.58 30.25
C HIS A 63 -6.67 -1.46 31.22
N GLU A 64 -7.89 -1.74 30.78
CA GLU A 64 -9.06 -1.81 31.67
C GLU A 64 -8.89 -2.92 32.73
N ASP A 65 -8.36 -4.07 32.31
CA ASP A 65 -8.05 -5.18 33.21
C ASP A 65 -6.87 -4.84 34.15
N GLU A 66 -5.87 -4.07 33.69
CA GLU A 66 -4.77 -3.58 34.54
C GLU A 66 -5.25 -2.60 35.62
N ILE A 67 -6.17 -1.68 35.25
CA ILE A 67 -6.84 -0.79 36.20
C ILE A 67 -7.57 -1.63 37.25
N ALA A 68 -8.41 -2.58 36.79
CA ALA A 68 -9.18 -3.43 37.69
C ALA A 68 -8.31 -4.25 38.65
N GLN A 69 -7.18 -4.77 38.19
CA GLN A 69 -6.23 -5.52 39.03
C GLN A 69 -5.52 -4.62 40.04
N SER A 70 -4.93 -3.52 39.56
CA SER A 70 -4.05 -2.67 40.36
C SER A 70 -4.84 -1.86 41.38
N GLU A 71 -5.96 -1.26 40.99
CA GLU A 71 -6.76 -0.45 41.89
C GLU A 71 -7.50 -1.30 42.92
N ALA A 72 -7.91 -2.53 42.56
CA ALA A 72 -8.45 -3.47 43.54
C ALA A 72 -7.38 -3.96 44.53
N ALA A 73 -6.13 -4.16 44.07
CA ALA A 73 -5.04 -4.62 44.93
C ALA A 73 -4.51 -3.52 45.86
N PHE A 74 -4.49 -2.26 45.41
CA PHE A 74 -3.88 -1.14 46.14
C PHE A 74 -4.89 -0.23 46.84
N ALA A 75 -6.19 -0.38 46.54
CA ALA A 75 -7.27 0.48 47.04
C ALA A 75 -7.05 1.97 46.77
N GLN A 76 -6.37 2.30 45.66
CA GLN A 76 -6.09 3.66 45.22
C GLN A 76 -5.90 3.69 43.70
N ARG A 77 -5.95 4.88 43.12
CA ARG A 77 -5.68 5.10 41.70
C ARG A 77 -4.25 4.68 41.36
N HIS A 78 -4.06 3.81 40.37
CA HIS A 78 -2.73 3.35 39.97
C HIS A 78 -2.06 4.29 38.97
N VAL A 79 -2.78 4.78 37.95
CA VAL A 79 -2.21 5.56 36.83
C VAL A 79 -2.88 6.93 36.68
N ARG A 80 -2.09 8.01 36.61
CA ARG A 80 -2.60 9.39 36.44
C ARG A 80 -2.94 9.76 34.99
N TYR A 81 -2.12 9.37 34.03
CA TYR A 81 -2.29 9.70 32.61
C TYR A 81 -2.10 8.46 31.74
N TRP A 82 -3.10 8.18 30.91
CA TRP A 82 -3.05 7.12 29.91
C TRP A 82 -2.85 7.72 28.52
N MET A 83 -1.84 7.26 27.79
CA MET A 83 -1.53 7.75 26.44
C MET A 83 -1.58 6.61 25.42
N HIS A 84 -2.52 6.70 24.47
CA HIS A 84 -2.71 5.66 23.46
C HIS A 84 -2.41 6.13 22.04
N GLY A 85 -1.50 5.43 21.37
CA GLY A 85 -1.21 5.62 19.95
C GLY A 85 -2.28 5.03 19.06
N GLN A 86 -2.69 5.77 18.02
CA GLN A 86 -3.59 5.26 16.99
C GLN A 86 -2.91 4.25 16.08
N HIS A 87 -3.73 3.47 15.37
CA HIS A 87 -3.24 2.46 14.44
C HIS A 87 -2.50 3.04 13.24
N LEU A 88 -1.44 2.33 12.84
CA LEU A 88 -0.87 2.40 11.50
C LEU A 88 -1.73 1.54 10.55
N LEU A 89 -2.18 2.16 9.47
CA LEU A 89 -2.79 1.51 8.32
C LEU A 89 -1.73 1.31 7.23
N VAL A 90 -1.93 0.32 6.37
CA VAL A 90 -1.14 0.10 5.16
C VAL A 90 -2.12 -0.01 3.99
N ASP A 91 -1.94 0.87 2.99
CA ASP A 91 -2.84 1.02 1.84
C ASP A 91 -4.32 1.20 2.26
N GLY A 92 -4.55 2.00 3.30
CA GLY A 92 -5.88 2.29 3.84
C GLY A 92 -6.51 1.15 4.65
N LEU A 93 -5.80 0.04 4.84
CA LEU A 93 -6.29 -1.14 5.54
C LEU A 93 -5.55 -1.37 6.86
N LYS A 94 -6.20 -2.00 7.83
CA LYS A 94 -5.53 -2.48 9.05
C LYS A 94 -4.45 -3.49 8.66
N MET A 95 -3.26 -3.37 9.26
CA MET A 95 -2.19 -4.34 9.07
C MET A 95 -2.61 -5.73 9.56
N ALA A 96 -2.48 -6.74 8.70
CA ALA A 96 -2.61 -8.13 9.09
C ALA A 96 -1.76 -9.03 8.19
N LYS A 97 -1.10 -10.05 8.77
CA LYS A 97 -0.30 -11.01 7.97
C LYS A 97 -1.13 -11.62 6.83
N SER A 98 -2.39 -11.96 7.12
CA SER A 98 -3.35 -12.50 6.15
C SER A 98 -3.77 -11.55 5.02
N THR A 99 -3.43 -10.26 5.06
CA THR A 99 -3.69 -9.31 3.97
C THR A 99 -2.44 -9.02 3.15
N GLY A 100 -1.28 -9.57 3.55
CA GLY A 100 -0.01 -9.36 2.87
C GLY A 100 0.48 -7.90 2.92
N ASN A 101 -0.04 -7.09 3.84
CA ASN A 101 0.23 -5.65 3.99
C ASN A 101 0.96 -5.36 5.30
N VAL A 102 1.90 -6.23 5.70
CA VAL A 102 2.74 -6.06 6.88
C VAL A 102 4.18 -5.93 6.41
N TYR A 103 4.82 -4.82 6.78
CA TYR A 103 6.21 -4.55 6.45
C TYR A 103 7.04 -4.42 7.72
N THR A 104 8.23 -5.02 7.70
CA THR A 104 9.23 -4.87 8.74
C THR A 104 10.22 -3.76 8.37
N LEU A 105 11.02 -3.30 9.34
CA LEU A 105 12.12 -2.38 9.05
C LEU A 105 13.12 -2.97 8.04
N SER A 106 13.36 -4.27 8.10
CA SER A 106 14.21 -4.96 7.11
C SER A 106 13.62 -4.95 5.70
N ASP A 107 12.29 -4.91 5.55
CA ASP A 107 11.66 -4.76 4.23
C ASP A 107 11.83 -3.34 3.68
N ILE A 108 11.82 -2.33 4.56
CA ILE A 108 12.13 -0.93 4.23
C ILE A 108 13.58 -0.81 3.74
N GLU A 109 14.53 -1.38 4.49
CA GLU A 109 15.96 -1.39 4.15
C GLU A 109 16.25 -2.16 2.86
N ARG A 110 15.62 -3.33 2.66
CA ARG A 110 15.78 -4.13 1.43
C ARG A 110 15.35 -3.35 0.18
N ARG A 111 14.37 -2.45 0.31
CA ARG A 111 13.92 -1.53 -0.74
C ARG A 111 14.78 -0.27 -0.83
N GLY A 112 15.90 -0.22 -0.12
CA GLY A 112 16.88 0.86 -0.19
C GLY A 112 16.51 2.13 0.58
N PHE A 113 15.44 2.11 1.40
CA PHE A 113 15.06 3.23 2.24
C PHE A 113 15.79 3.21 3.58
N GLU A 114 16.05 4.38 4.15
CA GLU A 114 16.58 4.50 5.49
C GLU A 114 15.47 4.30 6.53
N PRO A 115 15.70 3.54 7.62
CA PRO A 115 14.72 3.41 8.71
C PRO A 115 14.30 4.76 9.31
N LEU A 116 15.19 5.75 9.32
CA LEU A 116 14.89 7.11 9.79
C LEU A 116 13.89 7.84 8.88
N ALA A 117 13.71 7.45 7.62
CA ALA A 117 12.63 7.97 6.78
C ALA A 117 11.26 7.54 7.31
N PHE A 118 11.13 6.32 7.85
CA PHE A 118 9.91 5.88 8.51
C PHE A 118 9.68 6.63 9.83
N ARG A 119 10.73 6.85 10.62
CA ARG A 119 10.65 7.70 11.82
C ARG A 119 10.19 9.12 11.48
N TYR A 120 10.73 9.72 10.43
CA TYR A 120 10.34 11.02 9.92
C TYR A 120 8.88 11.03 9.43
N LEU A 121 8.43 9.98 8.73
CA LEU A 121 7.02 9.81 8.36
C LEU A 121 6.11 9.78 9.60
N CYS A 122 6.49 9.04 10.65
CA CYS A 122 5.73 9.01 11.90
C CYS A 122 5.66 10.39 12.58
N ALA A 123 6.73 11.19 12.52
CA ALA A 123 6.75 12.55 13.07
C ALA A 123 5.83 13.53 12.32
N GLN A 124 5.37 13.20 11.11
CA GLN A 124 4.43 14.01 10.33
C GLN A 124 2.96 13.77 10.71
N ALA A 125 2.67 12.79 11.56
CA ALA A 125 1.32 12.55 12.07
C ALA A 125 1.29 12.69 13.60
N HIS A 126 0.18 13.21 14.12
CA HIS A 126 -0.05 13.22 15.56
C HIS A 126 -0.23 11.78 16.06
N TYR A 127 0.33 11.41 17.22
CA TYR A 127 0.28 10.03 17.71
C TYR A 127 -1.16 9.51 17.93
N ARG A 128 -2.11 10.42 18.18
CA ARG A 128 -3.56 10.17 18.32
C ARG A 128 -4.32 10.16 16.98
N ALA A 129 -3.65 10.28 15.84
CA ALA A 129 -4.23 10.18 14.51
C ALA A 129 -3.78 8.88 13.83
N ARG A 130 -4.67 8.28 13.02
CA ARG A 130 -4.27 7.14 12.20
C ARG A 130 -3.27 7.59 11.15
N LEU A 131 -2.15 6.89 11.05
CA LEU A 131 -1.17 7.09 9.99
C LEU A 131 -1.43 6.05 8.90
N ASN A 132 -1.45 6.46 7.64
CA ASN A 132 -1.51 5.54 6.51
C ASN A 132 -0.13 5.41 5.88
N PHE A 133 0.48 4.24 5.99
CA PHE A 133 1.72 3.91 5.31
C PHE A 133 1.43 3.48 3.88
N THR A 134 2.10 4.13 2.95
CA THR A 134 2.27 3.69 1.57
C THR A 134 3.73 3.87 1.18
N TRP A 135 4.20 3.13 0.19
CA TRP A 135 5.56 3.31 -0.32
C TRP A 135 5.76 4.71 -0.92
N SER A 136 4.72 5.31 -1.52
CA SER A 136 4.74 6.70 -1.97
C SER A 136 4.91 7.70 -0.81
N ALA A 137 4.23 7.50 0.32
CA ALA A 137 4.38 8.33 1.51
C ALA A 137 5.79 8.18 2.10
N LEU A 138 6.33 6.96 2.16
CA LEU A 138 7.70 6.73 2.62
C LEU A 138 8.74 7.37 1.67
N ARG A 139 8.55 7.31 0.35
CA ARG A 139 9.39 8.03 -0.63
C ARG A 139 9.38 9.52 -0.38
N SER A 140 8.21 10.12 -0.18
CA SER A 140 8.10 11.55 0.15
C SER A 140 8.77 11.88 1.48
N ALA A 141 8.64 11.01 2.48
CA ALA A 141 9.30 11.16 3.77
C ALA A 141 10.83 11.11 3.64
N GLN A 142 11.39 10.12 2.94
CA GLN A 142 12.83 10.02 2.68
C GLN A 142 13.36 11.28 1.98
N ARG A 143 12.69 11.74 0.92
CA ARG A 143 13.07 12.99 0.22
C ARG A 143 13.00 14.21 1.14
N GLY A 144 11.98 14.26 2.00
CA GLY A 144 11.84 15.31 3.00
C GLY A 144 13.03 15.31 3.96
N LEU A 145 13.38 14.15 4.51
CA LEU A 145 14.52 13.99 5.40
C LEU A 145 15.84 14.37 4.72
N ASP A 146 16.09 13.90 3.50
CA ASP A 146 17.29 14.22 2.72
C ASP A 146 17.41 15.72 2.47
N ARG A 147 16.30 16.39 2.14
CA ARG A 147 16.28 17.84 1.92
C ARG A 147 16.49 18.62 3.23
N LEU A 148 15.93 18.14 4.34
CA LEU A 148 16.11 18.77 5.65
C LEU A 148 17.59 18.71 6.04
N ARG A 149 18.22 17.55 5.94
CA ARG A 149 19.67 17.38 6.16
C ARG A 149 20.51 18.23 5.20
N GLY A 150 20.14 18.28 3.92
CA GLY A 150 20.83 19.11 2.92
C GLY A 150 20.74 20.63 3.18
N ALA A 151 19.61 21.12 3.69
CA ALA A 151 19.46 22.53 4.06
C ALA A 151 20.42 22.94 5.20
N LEU A 152 20.81 21.99 6.06
CA LEU A 152 21.73 22.21 7.17
C LEU A 152 23.20 22.20 6.73
N SER A 153 23.55 21.42 5.71
CA SER A 153 24.93 21.38 5.19
C SER A 153 25.26 22.58 4.29
N GLU A 154 24.27 23.16 3.59
CA GLU A 154 24.47 24.33 2.72
C GLU A 154 24.61 25.66 3.49
N SER A 155 24.23 25.71 4.77
CA SER A 155 24.17 26.97 5.56
C SER A 155 25.50 27.53 6.05
N ASP A 156 26.63 26.86 5.85
CA ASP A 156 27.95 27.26 6.38
C ASP A 156 28.64 28.45 5.66
N ARG A 157 27.99 29.11 4.69
CA ARG A 157 28.63 30.14 3.86
C ARG A 157 28.06 31.55 3.93
N ARG A 158 27.07 31.80 4.79
CA ARG A 158 26.51 33.14 5.00
C ARG A 158 26.81 33.64 6.41
N THR A 159 27.72 34.60 6.49
CA THR A 159 28.05 35.36 7.70
C THR A 159 26.96 36.40 7.99
N SER A 160 25.75 35.95 8.32
CA SER A 160 24.71 36.84 8.87
C SER A 160 25.06 37.18 10.32
N ARG A 161 25.32 38.47 10.57
CA ARG A 161 25.55 39.02 11.90
C ARG A 161 24.21 39.20 12.62
N ASN A 162 23.99 38.35 13.62
CA ASN A 162 23.02 38.46 14.72
C ASN A 162 21.58 37.95 14.46
N GLY A 163 21.39 36.64 14.69
CA GLY A 163 20.09 35.94 14.62
C GLY A 163 19.59 35.36 15.96
N LYS A 164 20.21 35.72 17.09
CA LYS A 164 19.96 35.08 18.39
C LYS A 164 18.49 35.18 18.86
N ALA A 165 17.85 36.33 18.68
CA ALA A 165 16.44 36.51 19.07
C ALA A 165 15.49 35.62 18.26
N GLU A 166 15.76 35.43 16.97
CA GLU A 166 14.97 34.53 16.12
C GLU A 166 15.25 33.06 16.48
N ALA A 167 16.50 32.72 16.79
CA ALA A 167 16.85 31.39 17.28
C ALA A 167 16.08 31.02 18.56
N GLU A 168 16.05 31.91 19.55
CA GLU A 168 15.26 31.70 20.78
C GLU A 168 13.75 31.60 20.51
N ARG A 169 13.23 32.41 19.57
CA ARG A 169 11.82 32.28 19.15
C ARG A 169 11.52 30.93 18.53
N LEU A 170 12.39 30.42 17.66
CA LEU A 170 12.25 29.11 17.04
C LEU A 170 12.38 27.99 18.08
N ARG A 171 13.31 28.12 19.04
CA ARG A 171 13.48 27.18 20.15
C ARG A 171 12.22 27.08 21.00
N ALA A 172 11.70 28.24 21.44
CA ALA A 172 10.46 28.30 22.20
C ALA A 172 9.28 27.72 21.42
N ALA A 173 9.15 28.05 20.13
CA ALA A 173 8.07 27.54 19.29
C ALA A 173 8.13 26.02 19.10
N PHE A 174 9.33 25.44 18.98
CA PHE A 174 9.53 23.99 18.87
C PHE A 174 9.09 23.28 20.14
N TRP A 175 9.60 23.70 21.30
CA TRP A 175 9.29 23.06 22.58
C TRP A 175 7.85 23.32 23.03
N GLN A 176 7.26 24.48 22.68
CA GLN A 176 5.83 24.71 22.88
C GLN A 176 4.98 23.76 22.04
N ALA A 177 5.36 23.50 20.78
CA ALA A 177 4.68 22.51 19.96
C ALA A 177 4.85 21.08 20.53
N ALA A 178 6.02 20.72 21.02
CA ALA A 178 6.25 19.43 21.66
C ALA A 178 5.45 19.26 22.97
N ALA A 179 5.34 20.32 23.77
CA ALA A 179 4.58 20.32 25.02
C ALA A 179 3.06 20.30 24.82
N ASP A 180 2.59 20.74 23.65
CA ASP A 180 1.20 20.63 23.22
C ASP A 180 0.90 19.20 22.74
N ASP A 181 0.69 18.28 23.69
CA ASP A 181 0.31 16.87 23.45
C ASP A 181 1.24 16.11 22.48
N LEU A 182 2.56 16.35 22.52
CA LEU A 182 3.53 15.78 21.60
C LEU A 182 3.17 16.05 20.13
N ASN A 183 2.83 17.30 19.79
CA ASN A 183 2.52 17.71 18.42
C ASN A 183 3.80 17.77 17.54
N LEU A 184 4.35 16.59 17.26
CA LEU A 184 5.50 16.36 16.40
C LEU A 184 5.32 16.92 14.98
N PRO A 185 4.13 16.91 14.34
CA PRO A 185 3.96 17.54 13.03
C PRO A 185 4.30 19.03 13.07
N ARG A 186 3.80 19.74 14.10
CA ARG A 186 4.10 21.17 14.29
C ARG A 186 5.56 21.40 14.69
N ALA A 187 6.11 20.57 15.57
CA ALA A 187 7.53 20.64 15.95
C ALA A 187 8.46 20.44 14.73
N THR A 188 8.15 19.45 13.88
CA THR A 188 8.87 19.16 12.62
C THR A 188 8.79 20.35 11.64
N ALA A 189 7.63 21.02 11.55
CA ALA A 189 7.50 22.24 10.76
C ALA A 189 8.39 23.38 11.29
N VAL A 190 8.55 23.51 12.61
CA VAL A 190 9.48 24.48 13.21
C VAL A 190 10.93 24.11 12.91
N ALA A 191 11.31 22.83 12.94
CA ALA A 191 12.65 22.37 12.56
C ALA A 191 12.98 22.74 11.11
N TRP A 192 12.02 22.60 10.19
CA TRP A 192 12.16 23.08 8.81
C TRP A 192 12.37 24.60 8.72
N ARG A 193 11.59 25.38 9.48
CA ARG A 193 11.79 26.83 9.55
C ARG A 193 13.18 27.18 10.05
N ALA A 194 13.68 26.50 11.07
CA ALA A 194 15.03 26.72 11.59
C ALA A 194 16.12 26.37 10.57
N ALA A 195 15.96 25.26 9.84
CA ALA A 195 16.88 24.86 8.79
C ALA A 195 16.98 25.90 7.65
N LEU A 196 15.85 26.51 7.29
CA LEU A 196 15.75 27.49 6.19
C LEU A 196 15.98 28.94 6.63
N CYS A 197 16.02 29.23 7.93
CA CYS A 197 16.17 30.59 8.46
C CYS A 197 17.58 31.16 8.18
N ASP A 198 17.66 32.49 8.06
CA ASP A 198 18.90 33.24 7.84
C ASP A 198 19.57 33.63 9.18
N ILE A 199 19.99 32.59 9.92
CA ILE A 199 20.80 32.69 11.15
C ILE A 199 22.20 32.11 10.91
N SER A 200 23.16 32.39 11.80
CA SER A 200 24.52 31.85 11.68
C SER A 200 24.52 30.32 11.71
N GLY A 201 25.51 29.71 11.05
CA GLY A 201 25.65 28.24 10.99
C GLY A 201 25.75 27.62 12.38
N GLU A 202 26.47 28.26 13.31
CA GLU A 202 26.65 27.78 14.68
C GLU A 202 25.32 27.75 15.45
N LEU A 203 24.55 28.84 15.40
CA LEU A 203 23.24 28.90 16.06
C LEU A 203 22.25 27.90 15.46
N LYS A 204 22.31 27.69 14.14
CA LYS A 204 21.46 26.70 13.46
C LYS A 204 21.80 25.29 13.89
N GLN A 205 23.09 24.94 13.96
CA GLN A 205 23.54 23.63 14.45
C GLN A 205 23.10 23.41 15.91
N GLU A 206 23.21 24.42 16.76
CA GLU A 206 22.77 24.35 18.16
C GLU A 206 21.25 24.11 18.29
N LEU A 207 20.43 24.85 17.52
CA LEU A 207 18.97 24.65 17.52
C LEU A 207 18.60 23.25 17.06
N ILE A 208 19.19 22.81 15.95
CA ILE A 208 18.84 21.53 15.36
C ILE A 208 19.30 20.37 16.25
N ALA A 209 20.49 20.47 16.85
CA ALA A 209 20.95 19.49 17.82
C ALA A 209 19.98 19.37 19.00
N ASP A 210 19.44 20.50 19.50
CA ASP A 210 18.43 20.47 20.55
C ASP A 210 17.10 19.87 20.09
N PHE A 211 16.62 20.22 18.90
CA PHE A 211 15.38 19.67 18.34
C PHE A 211 15.49 18.17 18.07
N ASP A 212 16.67 17.72 17.64
CA ASP A 212 16.93 16.33 17.31
C ASP A 212 17.00 15.42 18.55
N ARG A 213 17.10 15.99 19.77
CA ARG A 213 16.92 15.22 21.02
C ARG A 213 15.52 14.63 21.13
N LEU A 214 14.51 15.31 20.60
CA LEU A 214 13.14 14.82 20.53
C LEU A 214 12.90 14.06 19.21
N LEU A 215 13.29 14.66 18.07
CA LEU A 215 13.00 14.08 16.76
C LEU A 215 13.78 12.79 16.51
N GLY A 216 15.04 12.69 16.96
CA GLY A 216 15.89 11.50 16.81
C GLY A 216 16.12 11.09 15.36
N LEU A 217 16.30 12.06 14.46
CA LEU A 217 16.46 11.89 13.01
C LEU A 217 17.92 11.97 12.56
N GLN A 218 18.86 12.15 13.50
CA GLN A 218 20.29 12.29 13.22
C GLN A 218 20.54 13.43 12.22
N LEU A 219 19.95 14.60 12.47
CA LEU A 219 19.97 15.74 11.55
C LEU A 219 21.35 16.40 11.45
N THR A 220 22.17 16.25 12.49
CA THR A 220 23.54 16.78 12.55
C THR A 220 24.60 15.72 12.26
N ALA A 221 24.21 14.49 11.93
CA ALA A 221 25.17 13.48 11.54
C ALA A 221 25.86 13.91 10.23
N PRO A 222 27.19 13.75 10.11
CA PRO A 222 27.87 14.00 8.85
C PRO A 222 27.24 13.11 7.78
N ALA A 223 27.00 13.68 6.59
CA ALA A 223 26.54 12.88 5.46
C ALA A 223 27.55 11.76 5.22
N THR A 224 27.08 10.52 5.14
CA THR A 224 27.92 9.38 4.82
C THR A 224 28.50 9.60 3.42
N GLU A 225 29.79 9.92 3.33
CA GLU A 225 30.46 10.03 2.03
C GLU A 225 30.43 8.65 1.39
N THR A 226 29.66 8.53 0.31
CA THR A 226 29.65 7.32 -0.48
C THR A 226 30.75 7.45 -1.52
N GLU A 227 31.73 6.54 -1.51
CA GLU A 227 32.85 6.60 -2.46
C GLU A 227 32.33 6.53 -3.90
N VAL A 228 32.69 7.55 -4.69
CA VAL A 228 32.45 7.58 -6.13
C VAL A 228 33.67 6.96 -6.81
N PRO A 229 33.51 5.89 -7.61
CA PRO A 229 34.60 5.26 -8.35
C PRO A 229 35.33 6.25 -9.25
N GLU A 230 36.62 6.00 -9.50
CA GLU A 230 37.46 6.90 -10.30
C GLU A 230 36.93 7.11 -11.72
N SER A 231 36.42 6.05 -12.35
CA SER A 231 35.80 6.11 -13.69
C SER A 231 34.63 7.11 -13.77
N VAL A 232 33.87 7.24 -12.69
CA VAL A 232 32.75 8.19 -12.60
C VAL A 232 33.28 9.61 -12.37
N ARG A 233 34.34 9.77 -11.56
CA ARG A 233 35.01 11.07 -11.34
C ARG A 233 35.58 11.63 -12.64
N GLU A 234 36.19 10.79 -13.47
CA GLU A 234 36.73 11.17 -14.79
C GLU A 234 35.63 11.70 -15.72
N ARG A 235 34.52 10.96 -15.87
CA ARG A 235 33.36 11.40 -16.68
C ARG A 235 32.77 12.72 -16.17
N VAL A 236 32.72 12.91 -14.85
CA VAL A 236 32.26 14.16 -14.24
C VAL A 236 33.18 15.32 -14.60
N ALA A 237 34.50 15.14 -14.52
CA ALA A 237 35.50 16.16 -14.87
C ALA A 237 35.44 16.53 -16.36
N GLU A 238 35.28 15.53 -17.23
CA GLU A 238 35.08 15.73 -18.67
C GLU A 238 33.82 16.56 -18.95
N ARG A 239 32.69 16.17 -18.34
CA ARG A 239 31.43 16.93 -18.44
C ARG A 239 31.59 18.37 -17.95
N GLN A 240 32.29 18.56 -16.84
CA GLN A 240 32.56 19.88 -16.25
C GLN A 240 33.36 20.76 -17.23
N THR A 241 34.33 20.18 -17.92
CA THR A 241 35.14 20.85 -18.95
C THR A 241 34.28 21.25 -20.14
N LEU A 242 33.43 20.35 -20.64
CA LEU A 242 32.51 20.64 -21.74
C LEU A 242 31.53 21.77 -21.40
N ARG A 243 30.98 21.76 -20.18
CA ARG A 243 30.10 22.83 -19.68
C ARG A 243 30.80 24.17 -19.53
N ARG A 244 32.04 24.20 -19.02
CA ARG A 244 32.85 25.43 -18.96
C ARG A 244 33.08 26.03 -20.34
N ARG A 245 33.20 25.19 -21.37
CA ARG A 245 33.30 25.58 -22.78
C ARG A 245 31.94 25.82 -23.47
N LYS A 246 30.84 25.81 -22.72
CA LYS A 246 29.44 25.97 -23.22
C LYS A 246 29.03 24.92 -24.27
N ARG A 247 29.69 23.76 -24.30
CA ARG A 247 29.39 22.62 -25.22
C ARG A 247 28.30 21.73 -24.63
N TYR A 248 27.09 22.26 -24.47
CA TYR A 248 26.00 21.56 -23.77
C TYR A 248 25.56 20.26 -24.44
N ARG A 249 25.44 20.26 -25.78
CA ARG A 249 25.06 19.06 -26.56
C ARG A 249 25.97 17.87 -26.34
N GLU A 250 27.23 18.11 -26.01
CA GLU A 250 28.23 17.06 -25.77
C GLU A 250 28.33 16.68 -24.29
N ALA A 251 27.92 17.57 -23.39
CA ALA A 251 27.85 17.32 -21.96
C ALA A 251 26.59 16.51 -21.55
N ASP A 252 25.52 16.56 -22.35
CA ASP A 252 24.25 15.90 -22.06
C ASP A 252 24.31 14.37 -22.19
N PRO A 253 24.98 13.76 -23.19
CA PRO A 253 25.21 12.32 -23.22
C PRO A 253 25.93 11.80 -21.97
N ILE A 254 26.95 12.53 -21.48
CA ILE A 254 27.66 12.16 -20.25
C ILE A 254 26.73 12.18 -19.03
N ARG A 255 25.77 13.12 -18.99
CA ARG A 255 24.76 13.14 -17.92
C ARG A 255 23.88 11.88 -17.98
N ALA A 256 23.46 11.47 -19.18
CA ALA A 256 22.65 10.28 -19.37
C ALA A 256 23.40 9.01 -18.93
N GLU A 257 24.66 8.86 -19.34
CA GLU A 257 25.52 7.75 -18.93
C GLU A 257 25.72 7.70 -17.40
N LEU A 258 25.96 8.84 -16.76
CA LEU A 258 26.11 8.92 -15.30
C LEU A 258 24.81 8.53 -14.58
N ILE A 259 23.65 8.92 -15.11
CA ILE A 259 22.34 8.55 -14.57
C ILE A 259 22.10 7.05 -14.76
N GLU A 260 22.41 6.50 -15.93
CA GLU A 260 22.30 5.07 -16.23
C GLU A 260 23.22 4.22 -15.35
N ALA A 261 24.43 4.72 -15.07
CA ALA A 261 25.36 4.14 -14.10
C ALA A 261 24.90 4.26 -12.63
N GLY A 262 23.72 4.84 -12.38
CA GLY A 262 23.12 4.95 -11.06
C GLY A 262 23.63 6.12 -10.23
N TYR A 263 23.95 7.27 -10.85
CA TYR A 263 24.36 8.49 -10.13
C TYR A 263 23.38 9.64 -10.36
N GLU A 264 23.13 10.41 -9.30
CA GLU A 264 22.47 11.70 -9.43
C GLU A 264 23.48 12.80 -9.77
N VAL A 265 23.23 13.51 -10.88
CA VAL A 265 24.07 14.62 -11.33
C VAL A 265 23.42 15.96 -10.95
N ARG A 266 24.02 16.70 -10.01
CA ARG A 266 23.59 18.05 -9.60
C ARG A 266 24.59 19.10 -10.09
N ASP A 267 24.10 20.08 -10.83
CA ASP A 267 24.91 21.20 -11.27
C ASP A 267 24.82 22.35 -10.26
N THR A 268 25.97 22.74 -9.70
CA THR A 268 26.07 23.83 -8.71
C THR A 268 26.98 24.94 -9.23
N ARG A 269 27.04 26.09 -8.53
CA ARG A 269 28.02 27.15 -8.84
C ARG A 269 29.48 26.69 -8.67
N ALA A 270 29.72 25.69 -7.82
CA ALA A 270 31.03 25.06 -7.65
C ALA A 270 31.34 24.01 -8.75
N GLY A 271 30.34 23.68 -9.59
CA GLY A 271 30.44 22.76 -10.72
C GLY A 271 29.54 21.52 -10.59
N THR A 272 29.81 20.51 -11.42
CA THR A 272 29.07 19.24 -11.43
C THR A 272 29.40 18.45 -10.18
N GLN A 273 28.40 18.13 -9.37
CA GLN A 273 28.49 17.20 -8.25
C GLN A 273 27.73 15.91 -8.61
N VAL A 274 28.29 14.78 -8.22
CA VAL A 274 27.62 13.48 -8.32
C VAL A 274 27.51 12.82 -6.97
N ARG A 275 26.42 12.08 -6.78
CA ARG A 275 26.25 11.18 -5.64
C ARG A 275 25.61 9.90 -6.16
N PRO A 276 25.92 8.73 -5.60
CA PRO A 276 25.19 7.51 -5.92
C PRO A 276 23.68 7.75 -5.78
N GLN A 277 22.93 7.30 -6.76
CA GLN A 277 21.48 7.35 -6.72
C GLN A 277 21.03 6.45 -5.57
N PRO A 278 20.16 6.94 -4.67
CA PRO A 278 19.68 6.11 -3.57
C PRO A 278 19.00 4.85 -4.11
N ALA A 279 19.29 3.69 -3.52
CA ALA A 279 18.76 2.41 -4.00
C ALA A 279 17.21 2.42 -4.09
N TRP A 280 16.53 3.16 -3.22
CA TRP A 280 15.08 3.32 -3.24
C TRP A 280 14.52 3.99 -4.50
N ARG A 281 15.32 4.75 -5.25
CA ARG A 281 14.86 5.39 -6.50
C ARG A 281 14.64 4.41 -7.65
N ARG A 282 15.25 3.22 -7.61
CA ARG A 282 14.91 2.14 -8.56
C ARG A 282 13.42 1.77 -8.48
N HIS A 283 12.80 2.04 -7.33
CA HIS A 283 11.39 1.78 -7.05
C HIS A 283 10.51 3.05 -7.19
N GLU A 284 11.03 4.14 -7.76
CA GLU A 284 10.30 5.42 -7.92
C GLU A 284 9.18 5.36 -8.97
N ALA A 285 9.29 4.48 -9.96
CA ALA A 285 8.38 4.42 -11.11
C ALA A 285 7.15 3.50 -10.92
N GLY A 286 7.03 2.81 -9.78
CA GLY A 286 5.92 1.88 -9.53
C GLY A 286 4.71 2.55 -8.86
N LEU A 287 3.52 2.07 -9.20
CA LEU A 287 2.25 2.45 -8.56
C LEU A 287 2.19 1.88 -7.15
N SER A 288 1.96 2.73 -6.15
CA SER A 288 1.68 2.35 -4.76
C SER A 288 0.18 2.27 -4.47
N SER A 289 -0.67 2.83 -5.32
CA SER A 289 -2.12 2.81 -5.19
C SER A 289 -2.79 2.82 -6.56
N SER A 290 -4.03 2.35 -6.66
CA SER A 290 -4.83 2.56 -7.89
C SER A 290 -5.09 4.05 -8.16
N GLU A 291 -4.99 4.89 -7.14
CA GLU A 291 -5.16 6.34 -7.23
C GLU A 291 -3.94 7.07 -7.79
N ASP A 292 -2.79 6.40 -7.92
CA ASP A 292 -1.59 7.00 -8.53
C ASP A 292 -1.74 7.19 -10.05
N VAL A 293 -2.77 6.59 -10.66
CA VAL A 293 -3.15 6.83 -12.06
C VAL A 293 -4.41 7.68 -12.16
N GLU A 294 -4.46 8.54 -13.17
CA GLU A 294 -5.68 9.29 -13.50
C GLU A 294 -6.85 8.33 -13.79
N SER A 295 -8.07 8.70 -13.41
CA SER A 295 -9.27 7.97 -13.84
C SER A 295 -9.87 8.61 -15.09
N LEU A 296 -9.79 7.90 -16.20
CA LEU A 296 -10.38 8.23 -17.50
C LEU A 296 -11.84 7.74 -17.62
N ILE A 297 -12.37 7.01 -16.62
CA ILE A 297 -13.72 6.44 -16.66
C ILE A 297 -14.82 7.48 -16.91
N ALA A 298 -14.65 8.70 -16.40
CA ALA A 298 -15.61 9.79 -16.59
C ALA A 298 -15.54 10.45 -17.97
N ARG A 299 -14.48 10.20 -18.76
CA ARG A 299 -14.31 10.75 -20.11
C ARG A 299 -15.10 9.93 -21.14
N GLU A 300 -15.45 10.58 -22.25
CA GLU A 300 -16.02 9.92 -23.42
C GLU A 300 -15.06 8.83 -23.96
N PRO A 301 -15.59 7.68 -24.41
CA PRO A 301 -14.76 6.61 -24.92
C PRO A 301 -14.11 6.99 -26.27
N GLU A 302 -12.80 6.78 -26.37
CA GLU A 302 -12.02 6.96 -27.61
C GLU A 302 -12.01 5.67 -28.45
N LEU A 303 -12.09 4.53 -27.76
CA LEU A 303 -12.02 3.18 -28.30
C LEU A 303 -13.33 2.44 -28.08
N GLU A 304 -13.49 1.32 -28.77
CA GLU A 304 -14.63 0.43 -28.58
C GLU A 304 -14.41 -0.49 -27.38
N ILE A 305 -13.22 -1.09 -27.25
CA ILE A 305 -12.92 -2.07 -26.19
C ILE A 305 -11.60 -1.73 -25.47
N SER A 306 -11.58 -1.77 -24.15
CA SER A 306 -10.33 -1.85 -23.37
C SER A 306 -10.27 -3.17 -22.64
N VAL A 307 -9.21 -3.95 -22.88
CA VAL A 307 -8.97 -5.22 -22.20
C VAL A 307 -7.96 -5.03 -21.07
N GLY A 308 -8.39 -5.19 -19.82
CA GLY A 308 -7.54 -5.14 -18.64
C GLY A 308 -7.09 -6.55 -18.22
N ILE A 309 -5.78 -6.77 -18.17
CA ILE A 309 -5.17 -8.02 -17.70
C ILE A 309 -4.26 -7.68 -16.52
N VAL A 310 -4.45 -8.37 -15.41
CA VAL A 310 -3.71 -8.11 -14.17
C VAL A 310 -2.99 -9.36 -13.74
N ALA A 311 -1.69 -9.28 -13.56
CA ALA A 311 -0.87 -10.40 -13.12
C ALA A 311 -0.09 -10.01 -11.88
N ARG A 312 -0.06 -10.88 -10.88
CA ARG A 312 0.85 -10.75 -9.73
C ARG A 312 2.11 -11.60 -9.90
N ARG A 313 1.96 -12.74 -10.57
CA ARG A 313 2.97 -13.80 -10.76
C ARG A 313 2.55 -14.67 -11.95
N GLY A 314 3.43 -15.59 -12.37
CA GLY A 314 3.12 -16.56 -13.42
C GLY A 314 3.29 -15.97 -14.82
N CYS A 315 4.53 -15.62 -15.17
CA CYS A 315 4.83 -15.02 -16.46
C CYS A 315 4.42 -15.83 -17.68
N PRO A 316 4.68 -17.15 -17.72
CA PRO A 316 4.25 -17.96 -18.86
C PRO A 316 2.74 -17.89 -19.10
N GLN A 317 1.93 -17.86 -18.03
CA GLN A 317 0.48 -17.76 -18.12
C GLN A 317 0.03 -16.38 -18.57
N LEU A 318 0.65 -15.32 -18.04
CA LEU A 318 0.40 -13.94 -18.50
C LEU A 318 0.73 -13.80 -19.99
N MET A 319 1.90 -14.24 -20.43
CA MET A 319 2.34 -14.12 -21.81
C MET A 319 1.45 -14.91 -22.77
N ARG A 320 1.06 -16.14 -22.42
CA ARG A 320 0.07 -16.91 -23.18
C ARG A 320 -1.26 -16.14 -23.32
N CYS A 321 -1.77 -15.61 -22.21
CA CYS A 321 -3.00 -14.82 -22.20
C CYS A 321 -2.87 -13.59 -23.10
N LEU A 322 -1.82 -12.78 -22.92
CA LEU A 322 -1.54 -11.57 -23.70
C LEU A 322 -1.43 -11.85 -25.19
N GLU A 323 -0.72 -12.89 -25.59
CA GLU A 323 -0.57 -13.23 -27.01
C GLU A 323 -1.87 -13.73 -27.63
N SER A 324 -2.66 -14.50 -26.88
CA SER A 324 -3.99 -14.91 -27.34
C SER A 324 -4.92 -13.71 -27.53
N VAL A 325 -4.91 -12.75 -26.60
CA VAL A 325 -5.70 -11.51 -26.69
C VAL A 325 -5.22 -10.66 -27.85
N ARG A 326 -3.90 -10.47 -28.01
CA ARG A 326 -3.31 -9.69 -29.12
C ARG A 326 -3.70 -10.24 -30.48
N ARG A 327 -3.73 -11.57 -30.63
CA ARG A 327 -4.10 -12.26 -31.88
C ARG A 327 -5.53 -11.97 -32.31
N PHE A 328 -6.45 -11.81 -31.38
CA PHE A 328 -7.89 -11.62 -31.63
C PHE A 328 -8.39 -10.23 -31.25
N LEU A 329 -7.49 -9.25 -31.08
CA LEU A 329 -7.84 -7.89 -30.65
C LEU A 329 -8.49 -7.11 -31.82
N PRO A 330 -9.77 -6.67 -31.71
CA PRO A 330 -10.45 -5.91 -32.78
C PRO A 330 -9.75 -4.58 -33.08
N GLU A 331 -9.95 -3.95 -34.24
CA GLU A 331 -9.20 -2.74 -34.62
C GLU A 331 -9.31 -1.56 -33.63
N ARG A 332 -10.50 -1.29 -33.10
CA ARG A 332 -10.76 -0.17 -32.16
C ARG A 332 -10.65 -0.60 -30.69
N ALA A 333 -9.59 -1.30 -30.32
CA ALA A 333 -9.39 -1.76 -28.94
C ALA A 333 -8.01 -1.42 -28.36
N GLU A 334 -7.80 -1.67 -27.08
CA GLU A 334 -6.48 -1.63 -26.44
C GLU A 334 -6.32 -2.75 -25.41
N ILE A 335 -5.08 -3.04 -25.06
CA ILE A 335 -4.71 -3.93 -23.95
C ILE A 335 -4.08 -3.06 -22.86
N ILE A 336 -4.53 -3.22 -21.63
CA ILE A 336 -3.96 -2.60 -20.44
C ILE A 336 -3.45 -3.73 -19.55
N VAL A 337 -2.14 -3.81 -19.39
CA VAL A 337 -1.47 -4.81 -18.57
C VAL A 337 -1.07 -4.15 -17.26
N VAL A 338 -1.49 -4.74 -16.15
CA VAL A 338 -1.07 -4.30 -14.81
C VAL A 338 -0.24 -5.41 -14.18
N ASP A 339 1.06 -5.14 -14.08
CA ASP A 339 1.96 -5.87 -13.22
C ASP A 339 1.67 -5.48 -11.76
N ASN A 340 0.95 -6.35 -11.07
CA ASN A 340 0.42 -6.18 -9.72
C ASN A 340 1.23 -7.02 -8.72
N GLY A 341 2.54 -7.15 -8.93
CA GLY A 341 3.44 -7.94 -8.08
C GLY A 341 4.86 -7.40 -8.14
N PHE A 342 5.62 -7.58 -7.06
CA PHE A 342 6.99 -7.07 -6.92
C PHE A 342 8.05 -8.09 -7.36
N ASP A 343 7.68 -9.37 -7.47
CA ASP A 343 8.65 -10.40 -7.81
C ASP A 343 9.01 -10.23 -9.30
N ASP A 344 10.26 -9.85 -9.57
CA ASP A 344 10.86 -9.38 -10.84
C ASP A 344 10.73 -10.36 -12.05
N ASP A 345 9.87 -11.36 -11.99
CA ASP A 345 9.73 -12.44 -12.98
C ASP A 345 9.06 -12.01 -14.30
N CYS A 346 8.48 -10.82 -14.41
CA CYS A 346 7.69 -10.43 -15.59
C CYS A 346 7.88 -9.05 -16.16
N ARG A 347 8.54 -8.14 -15.44
CA ARG A 347 8.56 -6.74 -15.84
C ARG A 347 9.19 -6.56 -17.22
N SER A 348 10.32 -7.22 -17.47
CA SER A 348 11.01 -7.21 -18.77
C SER A 348 10.13 -7.74 -19.90
N GLU A 349 9.41 -8.82 -19.68
CA GLU A 349 8.57 -9.50 -20.65
C GLU A 349 7.34 -8.64 -21.00
N ILE A 350 6.77 -7.96 -20.00
CA ILE A 350 5.67 -7.01 -20.19
C ILE A 350 6.15 -5.79 -20.99
N ASP A 351 7.33 -5.25 -20.65
CA ASP A 351 7.93 -4.11 -21.36
C ASP A 351 8.25 -4.50 -22.82
N GLU A 352 8.81 -5.70 -23.03
CA GLU A 352 9.08 -6.25 -24.36
C GLU A 352 7.79 -6.46 -25.15
N PHE A 353 6.74 -7.00 -24.54
CA PHE A 353 5.42 -7.14 -25.16
C PHE A 353 4.86 -5.77 -25.59
N GLY A 354 4.92 -4.78 -24.71
CA GLY A 354 4.48 -3.41 -24.99
C GLY A 354 5.22 -2.80 -26.18
N SER A 355 6.53 -3.06 -26.32
CA SER A 355 7.31 -2.58 -27.47
C SER A 355 6.86 -3.18 -28.81
N LYS A 356 6.34 -4.42 -28.79
CA LYS A 356 5.85 -5.15 -29.97
C LYS A 356 4.36 -4.91 -30.25
N ALA A 357 3.62 -4.43 -29.26
CA ALA A 357 2.17 -4.24 -29.33
C ALA A 357 1.82 -2.75 -29.13
N PRO A 358 1.75 -1.92 -30.18
CA PRO A 358 1.55 -0.47 -30.05
C PRO A 358 0.20 -0.07 -29.42
N ARG A 359 -0.73 -1.02 -29.33
CA ARG A 359 -2.05 -0.87 -28.71
C ARG A 359 -2.11 -1.47 -27.30
N ALA A 360 -0.97 -1.85 -26.74
CA ALA A 360 -0.83 -2.31 -25.37
C ALA A 360 -0.15 -1.24 -24.50
N ARG A 361 -0.60 -1.10 -23.25
CA ARG A 361 -0.04 -0.18 -22.25
C ARG A 361 0.23 -0.95 -20.97
N ALA A 362 1.45 -0.84 -20.45
CA ALA A 362 1.87 -1.49 -19.22
C ALA A 362 1.87 -0.51 -18.04
N PHE A 363 1.47 -1.01 -16.88
CA PHE A 363 1.53 -0.33 -15.59
C PHE A 363 2.12 -1.29 -14.58
N HIS A 364 3.01 -0.79 -13.73
CA HIS A 364 3.71 -1.63 -12.77
C HIS A 364 3.51 -1.11 -11.36
N ALA A 365 3.10 -1.98 -10.45
CA ALA A 365 3.01 -1.67 -9.04
C ALA A 365 4.37 -1.85 -8.35
N ASP A 366 4.62 -1.09 -7.28
CA ASP A 366 5.84 -1.26 -6.46
C ASP A 366 5.67 -2.31 -5.35
N HIS A 367 4.48 -2.86 -5.21
CA HIS A 367 4.14 -3.99 -4.35
C HIS A 367 2.81 -4.60 -4.82
N PHE A 368 2.41 -5.72 -4.23
CA PHE A 368 1.07 -6.26 -4.49
C PHE A 368 0.01 -5.31 -3.93
N LEU A 369 -0.77 -4.65 -4.80
CA LEU A 369 -1.84 -3.73 -4.40
C LEU A 369 -3.10 -4.46 -3.89
N GLY A 370 -3.21 -5.76 -4.21
CA GLY A 370 -4.45 -6.53 -4.09
C GLY A 370 -5.14 -6.69 -5.44
N THR A 371 -5.91 -7.78 -5.62
CA THR A 371 -6.56 -8.08 -6.90
C THR A 371 -7.49 -6.97 -7.38
N ALA A 372 -8.36 -6.45 -6.50
CA ALA A 372 -9.30 -5.39 -6.86
C ALA A 372 -8.59 -4.07 -7.22
N ALA A 373 -7.58 -3.65 -6.43
CA ALA A 373 -6.83 -2.42 -6.70
C ALA A 373 -6.05 -2.50 -8.02
N GLY A 374 -5.40 -3.65 -8.32
CA GLY A 374 -4.73 -3.86 -9.61
C GLY A 374 -5.69 -3.83 -10.80
N ARG A 375 -6.88 -4.43 -10.66
CA ARG A 375 -7.94 -4.33 -11.69
C ARG A 375 -8.49 -2.90 -11.79
N ASN A 376 -8.55 -2.15 -10.71
CA ASN A 376 -8.95 -0.75 -10.75
C ASN A 376 -7.94 0.13 -11.49
N VAL A 377 -6.64 -0.18 -11.48
CA VAL A 377 -5.66 0.52 -12.34
C VAL A 377 -6.06 0.40 -13.82
N SER A 378 -6.39 -0.81 -14.29
CA SER A 378 -6.78 -1.02 -15.69
C SER A 378 -8.12 -0.35 -16.01
N LEU A 379 -9.10 -0.41 -15.11
CA LEU A 379 -10.38 0.29 -15.28
C LEU A 379 -10.20 1.81 -15.33
N ARG A 380 -9.43 2.39 -14.40
CA ARG A 380 -9.15 3.83 -14.37
C ARG A 380 -8.49 4.30 -15.66
N GLN A 381 -7.62 3.50 -16.26
CA GLN A 381 -6.87 3.88 -17.47
C GLN A 381 -7.54 3.48 -18.79
N ALA A 382 -8.69 2.82 -18.73
CA ALA A 382 -9.41 2.37 -19.91
C ALA A 382 -9.98 3.53 -20.73
N ARG A 383 -9.94 3.40 -22.06
CA ARG A 383 -10.50 4.35 -23.05
C ARG A 383 -11.64 3.77 -23.89
N GLY A 384 -11.98 2.50 -23.69
CA GLY A 384 -13.03 1.77 -24.41
C GLY A 384 -14.45 2.08 -23.91
N ARG A 385 -15.44 1.97 -24.80
CA ARG A 385 -16.87 1.95 -24.46
C ARG A 385 -17.23 0.71 -23.64
N VAL A 386 -16.69 -0.44 -24.02
CA VAL A 386 -16.77 -1.71 -23.32
C VAL A 386 -15.44 -2.00 -22.64
N LEU A 387 -15.51 -2.39 -21.37
CA LEU A 387 -14.37 -2.72 -20.52
C LEU A 387 -14.39 -4.22 -20.27
N VAL A 388 -13.29 -4.91 -20.57
CA VAL A 388 -13.17 -6.35 -20.40
C VAL A 388 -12.03 -6.66 -19.45
N LEU A 389 -12.32 -7.31 -18.33
CA LEU A 389 -11.30 -7.85 -17.42
C LEU A 389 -11.07 -9.32 -17.75
N ILE A 390 -9.82 -9.70 -18.00
CA ILE A 390 -9.42 -11.08 -18.30
C ILE A 390 -8.39 -11.56 -17.27
N ASP A 391 -8.61 -12.74 -16.73
CA ASP A 391 -7.66 -13.42 -15.85
C ASP A 391 -6.56 -14.13 -16.65
N THR A 392 -5.35 -14.23 -16.11
CA THR A 392 -4.21 -14.86 -16.79
C THR A 392 -4.41 -16.36 -17.05
N SER A 393 -5.38 -16.99 -16.39
CA SER A 393 -5.80 -18.37 -16.68
C SER A 393 -6.58 -18.53 -17.99
N VAL A 394 -7.01 -17.44 -18.64
CA VAL A 394 -7.78 -17.51 -19.88
C VAL A 394 -6.87 -17.45 -21.12
N GLU A 395 -7.16 -18.29 -22.10
CA GLU A 395 -6.58 -18.24 -23.44
C GLU A 395 -7.68 -18.12 -24.48
N MET A 396 -7.58 -17.13 -25.38
CA MET A 396 -8.50 -16.96 -26.50
C MET A 396 -8.11 -17.86 -27.68
N THR A 397 -9.05 -18.65 -28.18
CA THR A 397 -8.88 -19.48 -29.39
C THR A 397 -9.61 -18.91 -30.61
N GLY A 398 -10.40 -17.85 -30.40
CA GLY A 398 -11.11 -17.08 -31.42
C GLY A 398 -11.52 -15.70 -30.89
N ASP A 399 -12.25 -14.93 -31.70
CA ASP A 399 -12.78 -13.63 -31.27
C ASP A 399 -13.93 -13.80 -30.26
N ALA A 400 -13.63 -13.55 -28.99
CA ALA A 400 -14.61 -13.47 -27.90
C ALA A 400 -14.96 -12.02 -27.52
N LEU A 401 -14.20 -11.03 -27.98
CA LEU A 401 -14.35 -9.63 -27.57
C LEU A 401 -15.50 -8.95 -28.32
N THR A 402 -15.59 -9.18 -29.64
CA THR A 402 -16.68 -8.62 -30.45
C THR A 402 -18.05 -9.17 -30.04
N PRO A 403 -18.24 -10.49 -29.82
CA PRO A 403 -19.50 -11.02 -29.31
C PRO A 403 -19.90 -10.43 -27.95
N LEU A 404 -18.93 -10.30 -27.01
CA LEU A 404 -19.19 -9.69 -25.70
C LEU A 404 -19.64 -8.22 -25.83
N ALA A 405 -18.98 -7.44 -26.69
CA ALA A 405 -19.37 -6.06 -26.95
C ALA A 405 -20.79 -5.96 -27.54
N ARG A 406 -21.14 -6.83 -28.49
CA ARG A 406 -22.49 -6.90 -29.08
C ARG A 406 -23.56 -7.28 -28.06
N THR A 407 -23.28 -8.23 -27.16
CA THR A 407 -24.19 -8.57 -26.06
C THR A 407 -24.50 -7.36 -25.18
N LEU A 408 -23.51 -6.48 -24.97
CA LEU A 408 -23.67 -5.27 -24.17
C LEU A 408 -24.35 -4.11 -24.91
N ASP A 409 -24.66 -4.23 -26.21
CA ASP A 409 -25.50 -3.24 -26.90
C ASP A 409 -26.96 -3.29 -26.42
N ASP A 410 -27.38 -4.40 -25.80
CA ASP A 410 -28.57 -4.41 -24.96
C ASP A 410 -28.27 -3.69 -23.63
N HIS A 411 -28.74 -2.45 -23.52
CA HIS A 411 -28.55 -1.60 -22.34
C HIS A 411 -29.14 -2.17 -21.04
N THR A 412 -29.99 -3.19 -21.09
CA THR A 412 -30.47 -3.89 -19.88
C THR A 412 -29.43 -4.85 -19.31
N ILE A 413 -28.40 -5.22 -20.08
CA ILE A 413 -27.28 -6.06 -19.65
C ILE A 413 -26.15 -5.14 -19.17
N GLY A 414 -25.75 -5.31 -17.92
CA GLY A 414 -24.69 -4.52 -17.30
C GLY A 414 -23.35 -5.25 -17.31
N ILE A 415 -23.39 -6.58 -17.31
CA ILE A 415 -22.19 -7.42 -17.28
C ILE A 415 -22.41 -8.71 -18.07
N ALA A 416 -21.41 -9.10 -18.84
CA ALA A 416 -21.39 -10.29 -19.68
C ALA A 416 -20.08 -11.08 -19.51
N GLY A 417 -20.09 -12.40 -19.72
CA GLY A 417 -18.88 -13.21 -19.71
C GLY A 417 -19.09 -14.61 -20.28
N ARG A 418 -18.13 -15.52 -20.05
CA ARG A 418 -18.20 -16.92 -20.50
C ARG A 418 -18.67 -17.88 -19.40
N TRP A 419 -18.29 -17.60 -18.16
CA TRP A 419 -18.62 -18.42 -17.01
C TRP A 419 -19.36 -17.59 -15.98
N GLY A 420 -20.29 -18.22 -15.28
CA GLY A 420 -21.16 -17.56 -14.33
C GLY A 420 -21.78 -18.56 -13.38
N VAL A 421 -22.36 -18.03 -12.31
CA VAL A 421 -22.98 -18.83 -11.25
C VAL A 421 -24.38 -18.34 -10.97
N THR A 422 -25.22 -19.26 -10.51
CA THR A 422 -26.56 -18.99 -9.98
C THR A 422 -26.61 -19.36 -8.50
N THR A 423 -27.56 -18.79 -7.76
CA THR A 423 -27.74 -19.05 -6.34
C THR A 423 -29.21 -18.98 -5.96
N GLY A 424 -29.65 -19.77 -4.98
CA GLY A 424 -30.98 -19.65 -4.38
C GLY A 424 -30.98 -18.86 -3.05
N ASP A 425 -29.84 -18.79 -2.37
CA ASP A 425 -29.75 -18.38 -0.96
C ASP A 425 -28.61 -17.39 -0.66
N LEU A 426 -27.84 -16.98 -1.68
CA LEU A 426 -26.61 -16.16 -1.59
C LEU A 426 -25.47 -16.80 -0.77
N ARG A 427 -25.63 -18.07 -0.37
CA ARG A 427 -24.68 -18.83 0.44
C ARG A 427 -24.04 -19.97 -0.36
N SER A 428 -24.78 -20.50 -1.31
CA SER A 428 -24.42 -21.62 -2.17
C SER A 428 -24.55 -21.17 -3.62
N PHE A 429 -23.52 -21.40 -4.42
CA PHE A 429 -23.45 -20.98 -5.82
C PHE A 429 -23.17 -22.20 -6.70
N GLU A 430 -23.91 -22.31 -7.79
CA GLU A 430 -23.81 -23.39 -8.77
C GLU A 430 -23.37 -22.81 -10.11
N GLU A 431 -22.42 -23.47 -10.77
CA GLU A 431 -21.94 -23.08 -12.10
C GLU A 431 -23.08 -23.21 -13.13
N ALA A 432 -23.27 -22.16 -13.93
CA ALA A 432 -24.21 -22.17 -15.03
C ALA A 432 -23.61 -22.90 -16.24
N ILE A 433 -24.36 -23.86 -16.80
CA ILE A 433 -23.93 -24.72 -17.91
C ILE A 433 -24.44 -24.26 -19.28
N GLU A 434 -25.43 -23.37 -19.32
CA GLU A 434 -26.06 -22.85 -20.54
C GLU A 434 -25.88 -21.34 -20.66
N SER A 435 -25.84 -20.82 -21.89
CA SER A 435 -25.89 -19.38 -22.16
C SER A 435 -27.19 -18.78 -21.62
N GLY A 436 -27.12 -17.61 -20.98
CA GLY A 436 -28.31 -16.97 -20.43
C GLY A 436 -28.03 -16.08 -19.23
N ASN A 437 -29.11 -15.72 -18.52
CA ASN A 437 -28.99 -14.90 -17.32
C ASN A 437 -28.37 -15.72 -16.17
N VAL A 438 -27.46 -15.09 -15.43
CA VAL A 438 -26.83 -15.66 -14.22
C VAL A 438 -26.93 -14.66 -13.06
N ASP A 439 -26.69 -15.11 -11.83
CA ASP A 439 -26.64 -14.20 -10.68
C ASP A 439 -25.31 -13.45 -10.62
N ALA A 440 -24.22 -14.09 -11.02
CA ALA A 440 -22.91 -13.45 -11.15
C ALA A 440 -22.11 -14.02 -12.31
N VAL A 441 -21.34 -13.16 -12.98
CA VAL A 441 -20.33 -13.57 -13.97
C VAL A 441 -19.03 -13.82 -13.22
N GLU A 442 -18.36 -14.93 -13.51
CA GLU A 442 -17.10 -15.30 -12.86
C GLU A 442 -15.91 -14.49 -13.39
N GLY A 443 -14.95 -14.24 -12.51
CA GLY A 443 -13.81 -13.35 -12.71
C GLY A 443 -12.76 -13.74 -13.74
N TYR A 444 -12.99 -14.80 -14.51
CA TYR A 444 -12.11 -15.27 -15.58
C TYR A 444 -12.17 -14.35 -16.81
N ILE A 445 -13.38 -13.98 -17.24
CA ILE A 445 -13.61 -12.95 -18.25
C ILE A 445 -14.93 -12.23 -17.96
N MET A 446 -14.84 -10.92 -17.71
CA MET A 446 -15.98 -10.07 -17.38
C MET A 446 -15.96 -8.84 -18.27
N ALA A 447 -16.96 -8.68 -19.12
CA ALA A 447 -17.18 -7.50 -19.94
C ALA A 447 -18.33 -6.67 -19.39
N PHE A 448 -18.19 -5.35 -19.36
CA PHE A 448 -19.23 -4.44 -18.90
C PHE A 448 -19.06 -3.08 -19.58
N ARG A 449 -20.14 -2.30 -19.64
CA ARG A 449 -20.10 -0.97 -20.25
C ARG A 449 -19.44 0.04 -19.32
N ARG A 450 -18.78 1.05 -19.89
CA ARG A 450 -18.15 2.16 -19.15
C ARG A 450 -19.13 2.88 -18.22
N ASP A 451 -20.35 3.15 -18.69
CA ASP A 451 -21.38 3.82 -17.90
C ASP A 451 -21.86 2.96 -16.72
N VAL A 452 -21.94 1.63 -16.88
CA VAL A 452 -22.22 0.71 -15.79
C VAL A 452 -21.16 0.82 -14.68
N VAL A 453 -19.88 1.00 -15.00
CA VAL A 453 -18.83 1.25 -14.00
C VAL A 453 -18.99 2.61 -13.33
N ARG A 454 -19.34 3.65 -14.09
CA ARG A 454 -19.63 4.99 -13.53
C ARG A 454 -20.78 4.94 -12.54
N GLU A 455 -21.78 4.13 -12.82
CA GLU A 455 -22.90 3.90 -11.94
C GLU A 455 -22.50 3.02 -10.77
N ALA A 456 -22.19 1.74 -10.98
CA ALA A 456 -21.93 0.74 -9.93
C ALA A 456 -20.73 1.08 -9.02
N GLY A 457 -19.77 1.85 -9.53
CA GLY A 457 -18.50 2.15 -8.88
C GLY A 457 -17.39 1.18 -9.32
N LEU A 458 -16.16 1.50 -8.93
CA LEU A 458 -15.00 0.61 -9.10
C LEU A 458 -15.09 -0.62 -8.18
N LEU A 459 -14.21 -1.60 -8.40
CA LEU A 459 -14.10 -2.81 -7.57
C LEU A 459 -13.73 -2.44 -6.12
N ASP A 460 -14.32 -3.10 -5.11
CA ASP A 460 -14.00 -2.86 -3.70
C ASP A 460 -12.57 -3.32 -3.38
N GLU A 461 -11.64 -2.38 -3.22
CA GLU A 461 -10.21 -2.64 -3.02
C GLU A 461 -9.89 -3.41 -1.73
N LYS A 462 -10.86 -3.54 -0.82
CA LYS A 462 -10.69 -4.42 0.33
C LYS A 462 -10.52 -5.89 -0.11
N TYR A 463 -11.00 -6.28 -1.30
CA TYR A 463 -10.81 -7.61 -1.90
C TYR A 463 -9.40 -7.75 -2.47
N ARG A 464 -8.43 -7.98 -1.57
CA ARG A 464 -7.04 -8.21 -1.95
C ARG A 464 -6.78 -9.59 -2.57
N PHE A 465 -7.61 -10.59 -2.25
CA PHE A 465 -7.60 -11.91 -2.89
C PHE A 465 -8.75 -12.00 -3.90
N TYR A 466 -8.55 -12.68 -5.03
CA TYR A 466 -9.46 -12.62 -6.17
C TYR A 466 -10.85 -13.24 -5.90
N ARG A 467 -10.93 -14.30 -5.08
CA ARG A 467 -12.17 -15.07 -4.94
C ARG A 467 -13.30 -14.25 -4.31
N HIS A 468 -14.50 -14.33 -4.90
CA HIS A 468 -15.71 -13.57 -4.53
C HIS A 468 -15.66 -12.06 -4.84
N LEU A 469 -14.61 -11.55 -5.47
CA LEU A 469 -14.58 -10.18 -5.99
C LEU A 469 -15.56 -10.01 -7.16
N ASP A 470 -15.56 -10.99 -8.04
CA ASP A 470 -16.46 -11.15 -9.17
C ASP A 470 -17.93 -11.20 -8.76
N LEU A 471 -18.24 -11.94 -7.68
CA LEU A 471 -19.57 -11.93 -7.07
C LEU A 471 -19.94 -10.54 -6.56
N ASP A 472 -19.06 -9.88 -5.79
CA ASP A 472 -19.34 -8.54 -5.26
C ASP A 472 -19.64 -7.53 -6.36
N PHE A 473 -18.84 -7.54 -7.43
CA PHE A 473 -19.02 -6.63 -8.54
C PHE A 473 -20.27 -6.95 -9.37
N SER A 474 -20.54 -8.23 -9.65
CA SER A 474 -21.77 -8.63 -10.34
C SER A 474 -23.02 -8.18 -9.59
N PHE A 475 -23.04 -8.32 -8.25
CA PHE A 475 -24.14 -7.84 -7.43
C PHE A 475 -24.20 -6.31 -7.32
N ALA A 476 -23.06 -5.61 -7.38
CA ALA A 476 -23.04 -4.15 -7.49
C ALA A 476 -23.71 -3.67 -8.79
N VAL A 477 -23.45 -4.34 -9.91
CA VAL A 477 -24.09 -4.10 -11.21
C VAL A 477 -25.59 -4.41 -11.16
N ARG A 478 -25.97 -5.58 -10.63
CA ARG A 478 -27.40 -5.97 -10.50
C ARG A 478 -28.19 -5.05 -9.57
N ASN A 479 -27.54 -4.52 -8.54
CA ASN A 479 -28.15 -3.53 -7.65
C ASN A 479 -28.49 -2.20 -8.35
N ARG A 480 -27.93 -1.95 -9.54
CA ARG A 480 -28.32 -0.83 -10.42
C ARG A 480 -29.43 -1.19 -11.41
N GLY A 481 -30.01 -2.39 -11.30
CA GLY A 481 -31.13 -2.85 -12.14
C GLY A 481 -30.70 -3.64 -13.38
N TYR A 482 -29.40 -3.74 -13.65
CA TYR A 482 -28.89 -4.46 -14.81
C TYR A 482 -28.94 -5.98 -14.65
N ARG A 483 -28.95 -6.68 -15.78
CA ARG A 483 -28.80 -8.14 -15.86
C ARG A 483 -27.33 -8.54 -16.00
N ALA A 484 -27.03 -9.75 -15.54
CA ALA A 484 -25.76 -10.43 -15.75
C ALA A 484 -26.00 -11.64 -16.67
N VAL A 485 -25.20 -11.77 -17.73
CA VAL A 485 -25.42 -12.78 -18.78
C VAL A 485 -24.12 -13.52 -19.09
N ILE A 486 -24.21 -14.80 -19.46
CA ILE A 486 -23.08 -15.55 -20.01
C ILE A 486 -23.38 -16.09 -21.40
N ASP A 487 -22.33 -16.24 -22.21
CA ASP A 487 -22.35 -17.02 -23.44
C ASP A 487 -21.34 -18.16 -23.37
N THR A 488 -21.84 -19.39 -23.29
CA THR A 488 -21.02 -20.60 -23.20
C THR A 488 -20.34 -20.99 -24.51
N ASN A 489 -20.60 -20.29 -25.61
CA ASN A 489 -19.99 -20.57 -26.90
C ASN A 489 -18.76 -19.70 -27.20
N LEU A 490 -18.40 -18.76 -26.31
CA LEU A 490 -17.22 -17.93 -26.53
C LEU A 490 -15.96 -18.81 -26.64
N PRO A 491 -15.10 -18.57 -27.65
CA PRO A 491 -13.96 -19.43 -27.98
C PRO A 491 -12.79 -19.20 -27.02
N LEU A 492 -12.92 -19.73 -25.79
CA LEU A 492 -11.99 -19.53 -24.68
C LEU A 492 -11.63 -20.86 -24.02
N ILE A 493 -10.37 -21.00 -23.63
CA ILE A 493 -9.87 -22.09 -22.80
C ILE A 493 -9.59 -21.55 -21.38
N LYS A 494 -10.09 -22.27 -20.37
CA LYS A 494 -9.81 -22.00 -18.94
C LYS A 494 -8.68 -22.92 -18.48
N HIS A 495 -7.53 -22.34 -18.20
CA HIS A 495 -6.40 -23.02 -17.55
C HIS A 495 -6.53 -22.92 -16.02
N GLU A 496 -5.59 -23.52 -15.30
CA GLU A 496 -5.52 -23.37 -13.85
C GLU A 496 -5.18 -21.94 -13.44
N HIS A 497 -5.82 -21.46 -12.37
CA HIS A 497 -5.61 -20.12 -11.84
C HIS A 497 -4.31 -20.06 -11.04
N VAL A 498 -3.39 -19.17 -11.44
CA VAL A 498 -2.03 -19.11 -10.87
C VAL A 498 -2.04 -18.87 -9.36
N ASP A 499 -2.77 -17.84 -8.89
CA ASP A 499 -2.82 -17.56 -7.44
C ASP A 499 -3.51 -18.66 -6.64
N TRP A 500 -4.42 -19.45 -7.23
CA TRP A 500 -5.10 -20.55 -6.54
C TRP A 500 -4.15 -21.69 -6.20
N ASN A 501 -3.27 -22.02 -7.15
CA ASN A 501 -2.27 -23.07 -7.00
C ASN A 501 -1.08 -22.63 -6.15
N ALA A 502 -0.67 -21.36 -6.29
CA ALA A 502 0.46 -20.83 -5.55
C ALA A 502 0.14 -20.52 -4.07
N THR A 503 -1.15 -20.41 -3.69
CA THR A 503 -1.56 -20.13 -2.31
C THR A 503 -1.83 -21.43 -1.55
N PRO A 504 -1.18 -21.67 -0.39
CA PRO A 504 -1.41 -22.86 0.42
C PRO A 504 -2.89 -23.06 0.77
N PRO A 505 -3.41 -24.31 0.80
CA PRO A 505 -4.84 -24.57 0.97
C PRO A 505 -5.48 -23.91 2.20
N GLN A 506 -4.82 -23.96 3.36
CA GLN A 506 -5.33 -23.35 4.60
C GLN A 506 -5.44 -21.82 4.50
N GLU A 507 -4.45 -21.18 3.88
CA GLU A 507 -4.45 -19.74 3.65
C GLU A 507 -5.55 -19.36 2.66
N ARG A 508 -5.67 -20.13 1.58
CA ARG A 508 -6.68 -19.96 0.54
C ARG A 508 -8.10 -20.02 1.10
N ASP A 509 -8.38 -20.96 1.99
CA ASP A 509 -9.68 -21.08 2.65
C ASP A 509 -9.95 -19.90 3.58
N ALA A 510 -8.96 -19.46 4.36
CA ALA A 510 -9.09 -18.29 5.23
C ALA A 510 -9.37 -17.01 4.43
N LEU A 511 -8.62 -16.78 3.35
CA LEU A 511 -8.80 -15.63 2.44
C LEU A 511 -10.17 -15.66 1.76
N SER A 512 -10.56 -16.84 1.24
CA SER A 512 -11.86 -17.06 0.59
C SER A 512 -13.01 -16.78 1.54
N LYS A 513 -12.97 -17.34 2.75
CA LYS A 513 -13.99 -17.16 3.79
C LYS A 513 -14.12 -15.70 4.22
N ARG A 514 -13.00 -14.98 4.35
CA ARG A 514 -13.00 -13.54 4.67
C ARG A 514 -13.70 -12.72 3.59
N ASN A 515 -13.38 -12.95 2.32
CA ASN A 515 -14.03 -12.27 1.20
C ASN A 515 -15.52 -12.62 1.14
N PHE A 516 -15.87 -13.88 1.38
CA PHE A 516 -17.26 -14.31 1.39
C PHE A 516 -18.09 -13.65 2.50
N TYR A 517 -17.54 -13.52 3.72
CA TYR A 517 -18.23 -12.77 4.77
C TYR A 517 -18.38 -11.28 4.45
N ARG A 518 -17.45 -10.69 3.69
CA ARG A 518 -17.62 -9.32 3.20
C ARG A 518 -18.77 -9.24 2.19
N PHE A 519 -18.84 -10.17 1.25
CA PHE A 519 -19.94 -10.31 0.31
C PHE A 519 -21.28 -10.46 1.05
N LEU A 520 -21.39 -11.42 1.97
CA LEU A 520 -22.61 -11.67 2.75
C LEU A 520 -23.04 -10.47 3.61
N ARG A 521 -22.09 -9.69 4.14
CA ARG A 521 -22.41 -8.48 4.91
C ARG A 521 -23.07 -7.41 4.05
N LYS A 522 -22.66 -7.31 2.78
CA LYS A 522 -23.17 -6.32 1.82
C LYS A 522 -24.45 -6.80 1.12
N TRP A 523 -24.50 -8.07 0.74
CA TRP A 523 -25.54 -8.62 -0.15
C TRP A 523 -26.40 -9.71 0.48
N GLY A 524 -25.99 -10.35 1.57
CA GLY A 524 -26.62 -11.57 2.09
C GLY A 524 -28.08 -11.44 2.58
N LYS A 525 -28.65 -10.23 2.55
CA LYS A 525 -30.08 -9.94 2.82
C LYS A 525 -30.84 -9.47 1.57
N ARG A 526 -30.21 -9.49 0.40
CA ARG A 526 -30.72 -8.93 -0.86
C ARG A 526 -31.19 -10.04 -1.82
N SER A 527 -32.13 -10.85 -1.36
CA SER A 527 -32.75 -11.89 -2.20
C SER A 527 -33.47 -11.33 -3.43
N ASP A 528 -33.86 -10.05 -3.39
CA ASP A 528 -34.41 -9.28 -4.52
C ASP A 528 -33.45 -9.15 -5.72
N LEU A 529 -32.15 -9.35 -5.48
CA LEU A 529 -31.14 -9.31 -6.52
C LEU A 529 -30.91 -10.67 -7.19
N VAL A 530 -31.43 -11.76 -6.63
CA VAL A 530 -31.24 -13.12 -7.14
C VAL A 530 -32.27 -13.43 -8.22
N LEU A 531 -31.89 -14.19 -9.25
CA LEU A 531 -32.79 -14.62 -10.33
C LEU A 531 -34.00 -15.40 -9.81
N ALA A 532 -33.79 -16.33 -8.89
CA ALA A 532 -34.86 -17.10 -8.26
C ALA A 532 -35.81 -16.25 -7.39
N GLY A 533 -35.39 -15.04 -7.02
CA GLY A 533 -36.19 -14.09 -6.23
C GLY A 533 -36.98 -13.08 -7.07
N ARG A 534 -36.93 -13.17 -8.40
CA ARG A 534 -37.60 -12.25 -9.34
C ARG A 534 -38.75 -12.90 -10.09
#